data_AF-A0A964QPX8-F1
#
_entry.id   AF-A0A964QPX8-F1
#
_cell.length_a   1.000
_cell.length_b   1.000
_cell.length_c   1.000
_cell.angle_alpha   90.00
_cell.angle_beta   90.00
_cell.angle_gamma   90.00
#
_symmetry.space_group_name_H-M   'P 1'
#
loop_
_entity.id
_entity.type
_entity.pdbx_description
1 polymer ?
#
loop_
_entity_poly.entity_id
_entity_poly.type
_entity_poly.pdbx_seq_one_letter_code
_entity_poly.pdbx_strand_id
1 'polypeptide(L)'
;MIIAPDFVFVHLSKTGGTFAAQTLKEVFCPSAIGRKMHRLKTHHGIRIPFYEYHYDEGEQHGLCSDIPEKERGKTIISCIRNPFDLYVSEYTYNWWKKYPHLWFTDPTAVEKEYPDWRNFSFEQFIQVSNRHAGWVRKTLRTYPQAGELGWYSHKFIHYYCRDLHRVFEVAEDSEKLVKRVTETMYPVHFIHTERLNQELYEFLLSKGYPEQQVEFIPAKAKINTSRKDYDYRKWYSDGLRREVEQRDALIFRLFPEFQF
;
A
#
# COMPACT_ATOMS: atom_id res chain seq x y z
N MET A 1 1.89 10.42 -0.41
CA MET A 1 0.49 10.79 -0.11
C MET A 1 0.01 11.86 -1.09
N ILE A 2 -1.28 11.98 -1.38
CA ILE A 2 -1.85 13.14 -2.12
C ILE A 2 -2.95 13.76 -1.28
N ILE A 3 -2.90 15.07 -1.04
CA ILE A 3 -3.93 15.81 -0.31
C ILE A 3 -4.76 16.59 -1.33
N ALA A 4 -5.97 16.11 -1.59
CA ALA A 4 -6.98 16.73 -2.44
C ALA A 4 -7.91 17.64 -1.60
N PRO A 5 -8.80 18.45 -2.21
CA PRO A 5 -9.71 19.33 -1.47
C PRO A 5 -10.59 18.59 -0.46
N ASP A 6 -11.03 17.38 -0.81
CA ASP A 6 -12.10 16.64 -0.14
C ASP A 6 -11.67 15.24 0.35
N PHE A 7 -10.50 14.77 -0.09
CA PHE A 7 -9.92 13.50 0.36
C PHE A 7 -8.40 13.53 0.48
N VAL A 8 -7.84 12.52 1.15
CA VAL A 8 -6.41 12.23 1.21
C VAL A 8 -6.18 10.83 0.66
N PHE A 9 -5.34 10.73 -0.37
CA PHE A 9 -4.91 9.45 -0.93
C PHE A 9 -3.63 8.97 -0.25
N VAL A 10 -3.76 7.85 0.47
CA VAL A 10 -2.65 7.12 1.13
C VAL A 10 -2.21 5.99 0.21
N HIS A 11 -0.93 5.96 -0.13
CA HIS A 11 -0.40 5.06 -1.15
C HIS A 11 0.40 3.91 -0.53
N LEU A 12 -0.28 2.79 -0.32
CA LEU A 12 0.36 1.52 0.02
C LEU A 12 1.14 0.98 -1.20
N SER A 13 2.41 0.59 -1.02
CA SER A 13 3.20 0.11 -2.16
C SER A 13 2.60 -1.18 -2.75
N LYS A 14 2.66 -1.27 -4.09
CA LYS A 14 2.25 -2.43 -4.90
C LYS A 14 0.76 -2.77 -4.93
N THR A 15 -0.10 -1.83 -4.55
CA THR A 15 -1.56 -1.95 -4.70
C THR A 15 -2.11 -1.11 -5.87
N GLY A 16 -1.28 -0.79 -6.86
CA GLY A 16 -1.68 0.06 -7.99
C GLY A 16 -1.70 1.57 -7.68
N GLY A 17 -1.25 1.99 -6.50
CA GLY A 17 -1.32 3.39 -6.13
C GLY A 17 -0.46 4.35 -6.97
N THR A 18 0.52 3.88 -7.73
CA THR A 18 1.17 4.72 -8.76
C THR A 18 0.21 5.12 -9.88
N PHE A 19 -0.62 4.18 -10.35
CA PHE A 19 -1.65 4.46 -11.34
C PHE A 19 -2.68 5.43 -10.76
N ALA A 20 -3.18 5.16 -9.55
CA ALA A 20 -4.16 6.05 -8.90
C ALA A 20 -3.58 7.45 -8.71
N ALA A 21 -2.35 7.54 -8.19
CA ALA A 21 -1.67 8.81 -8.01
C ALA A 21 -1.54 9.58 -9.32
N GLN A 22 -1.06 8.95 -10.40
CA GLN A 22 -0.92 9.59 -11.71
C GLN A 22 -2.26 10.03 -12.30
N THR A 23 -3.29 9.19 -12.18
CA THR A 23 -4.65 9.51 -12.62
C THR A 23 -5.21 10.71 -11.89
N LEU A 24 -5.05 10.76 -10.57
CA LEU A 24 -5.41 11.93 -9.77
C LEU A 24 -4.66 13.19 -10.23
N LYS A 25 -3.37 13.09 -10.58
CA LYS A 25 -2.64 14.25 -11.13
C LYS A 25 -3.23 14.74 -12.45
N GLU A 26 -3.75 13.85 -13.28
CA GLU A 26 -4.37 14.23 -14.55
C GLU A 26 -5.73 14.88 -14.33
N VAL A 27 -6.54 14.35 -13.39
CA VAL A 27 -7.82 14.94 -12.97
C VAL A 27 -7.59 16.36 -12.46
N PHE A 28 -6.65 16.54 -11.52
CA PHE A 28 -6.44 17.83 -10.89
C PHE A 28 -5.61 18.82 -11.71
N CYS A 29 -4.88 18.33 -12.72
CA CYS A 29 -3.94 19.12 -13.49
C CYS A 29 -3.98 18.69 -14.97
N PRO A 30 -5.09 18.96 -15.68
CA PRO A 30 -5.36 18.37 -16.99
C PRO A 30 -4.39 18.83 -18.08
N SER A 31 -3.89 20.07 -18.02
CA SER A 31 -2.94 20.57 -19.02
C SER A 31 -1.49 20.16 -18.74
N ALA A 32 -0.78 19.69 -19.77
CA ALA A 32 0.65 19.35 -19.67
C ALA A 32 1.52 20.56 -19.27
N ILE A 33 1.13 21.76 -19.73
CA ILE A 33 1.75 23.04 -19.35
C ILE A 33 1.47 23.36 -17.88
N GLY A 34 0.24 23.16 -17.42
CA GLY A 34 -0.16 23.29 -16.01
C GLY A 34 0.66 22.37 -15.10
N ARG A 35 0.89 21.12 -15.50
CA ARG A 35 1.75 20.16 -14.77
C ARG A 35 3.21 20.64 -14.67
N LYS A 36 3.77 21.20 -15.74
CA LYS A 36 5.16 21.71 -15.77
C LYS A 36 5.32 22.97 -14.91
N MET A 37 4.36 23.89 -15.00
CA MET A 37 4.34 25.11 -14.17
C MET A 37 4.10 24.80 -12.68
N HIS A 38 3.22 23.85 -12.35
CA HIS A 38 2.97 23.44 -10.97
C HIS A 38 4.23 22.88 -10.32
N ARG A 39 4.97 21.97 -10.99
CA ARG A 39 6.23 21.41 -10.45
C ARG A 39 7.28 22.48 -10.14
N LEU A 40 7.44 23.46 -11.03
CA LEU A 40 8.37 24.56 -10.82
C LEU A 40 7.96 25.44 -9.65
N LYS A 41 6.66 25.67 -9.44
CA LYS A 41 6.16 26.54 -8.37
C LYS A 41 6.12 25.86 -7.00
N THR A 42 5.78 24.57 -6.92
CA THR A 42 5.84 23.83 -5.64
C THR A 42 7.27 23.67 -5.14
N HIS A 43 8.24 23.48 -6.03
CA HIS A 43 9.66 23.44 -5.67
C HIS A 43 10.18 24.75 -5.02
N HIS A 44 9.45 25.86 -5.19
CA HIS A 44 9.74 27.16 -4.58
C HIS A 44 8.72 27.56 -3.50
N GLY A 45 7.87 26.64 -3.04
CA GLY A 45 6.88 26.88 -1.99
C GLY A 45 5.69 27.77 -2.39
N ILE A 46 5.50 28.05 -3.67
CA ILE A 46 4.45 28.96 -4.16
C ILE A 46 3.14 28.18 -4.41
N ARG A 47 2.12 28.46 -3.61
CA ARG A 47 0.75 27.95 -3.81
C ARG A 47 0.10 28.62 -5.03
N ILE A 48 -0.53 27.82 -5.90
CA ILE A 48 -1.30 28.34 -7.03
C ILE A 48 -2.77 28.37 -6.65
N PRO A 49 -3.45 29.54 -6.67
CA PRO A 49 -4.81 29.69 -6.17
C PRO A 49 -5.88 28.90 -6.95
N PHE A 50 -5.57 28.42 -8.14
CA PHE A 50 -6.50 27.63 -8.98
C PHE A 50 -6.35 26.10 -8.82
N TYR A 51 -5.38 25.64 -8.03
CA TYR A 51 -5.19 24.21 -7.74
C TYR A 51 -5.34 24.00 -6.24
N GLU A 52 -6.52 23.56 -5.80
CA GLU A 52 -6.84 23.31 -4.38
C GLU A 52 -6.26 22.00 -3.82
N TYR A 53 -5.25 21.42 -4.48
CA TYR A 53 -4.57 20.22 -4.01
C TYR A 53 -3.08 20.52 -3.82
N HIS A 54 -2.47 19.88 -2.82
CA HIS A 54 -1.02 19.91 -2.68
C HIS A 54 -0.49 18.48 -2.56
N TYR A 55 0.63 18.23 -3.23
CA TYR A 55 1.45 17.09 -2.87
C TYR A 55 2.11 17.47 -1.55
N ASP A 56 1.95 16.63 -0.54
CA ASP A 56 3.01 16.58 0.44
C ASP A 56 4.26 16.12 -0.33
N GLU A 57 5.29 16.96 -0.42
CA GLU A 57 6.54 16.66 -1.13
C GLU A 57 7.34 15.54 -0.42
N GLY A 58 6.82 14.98 0.67
CA GLY A 58 7.32 13.79 1.34
C GLY A 58 7.21 12.48 0.53
N GLU A 59 7.67 11.40 1.16
CA GLU A 59 7.78 10.06 0.56
C GLU A 59 6.46 9.59 -0.08
N GLN A 60 6.59 8.89 -1.21
CA GLN A 60 5.46 8.34 -1.97
C GLN A 60 4.53 7.44 -1.14
N HIS A 61 4.95 7.04 0.07
CA HIS A 61 4.40 6.00 0.93
C HIS A 61 4.07 6.49 2.35
N GLY A 62 3.71 7.76 2.52
CA GLY A 62 3.23 8.29 3.81
C GLY A 62 2.05 7.51 4.40
N LEU A 63 2.04 7.37 5.73
CA LEU A 63 1.07 6.62 6.53
C LEU A 63 -0.18 7.46 6.85
N CYS A 64 -1.26 6.84 7.34
CA CYS A 64 -2.41 7.61 7.82
C CYS A 64 -2.08 8.49 9.05
N SER A 65 -1.09 8.09 9.87
CA SER A 65 -0.59 8.90 10.98
C SER A 65 0.08 10.19 10.54
N ASP A 66 0.61 10.22 9.30
CA ASP A 66 1.34 11.34 8.75
C ASP A 66 0.40 12.40 8.16
N ILE A 67 -0.91 12.13 8.09
CA ILE A 67 -1.91 13.10 7.60
C ILE A 67 -1.90 14.34 8.52
N PRO A 68 -1.61 15.54 7.97
CA PRO A 68 -1.55 16.76 8.77
C PRO A 68 -2.86 17.02 9.50
N GLU A 69 -2.78 17.57 10.71
CA GLU A 69 -3.94 17.76 11.60
C GLU A 69 -5.10 18.50 10.92
N LYS A 70 -4.79 19.58 10.19
CA LYS A 70 -5.76 20.37 9.40
C LYS A 70 -6.49 19.58 8.30
N GLU A 71 -5.96 18.44 7.87
CA GLU A 71 -6.50 17.61 6.78
C GLU A 71 -7.25 16.37 7.30
N ARG A 72 -7.19 16.06 8.62
CA ARG A 72 -7.73 14.81 9.20
C ARG A 72 -9.25 14.67 9.09
N GLY A 73 -9.98 15.74 8.80
CA GLY A 73 -11.44 15.71 8.56
C GLY A 73 -11.82 15.21 7.16
N LYS A 74 -10.86 15.04 6.25
CA LYS A 74 -11.11 14.59 4.88
C LYS A 74 -11.31 13.09 4.80
N THR A 75 -11.98 12.63 3.74
CA THR A 75 -12.08 11.19 3.48
C THR A 75 -10.69 10.62 3.18
N ILE A 76 -10.33 9.50 3.78
CA ILE A 76 -9.07 8.82 3.44
C ILE A 76 -9.39 7.75 2.41
N ILE A 77 -8.63 7.72 1.31
CA ILE A 77 -8.74 6.68 0.29
C ILE A 77 -7.39 5.97 0.12
N SER A 78 -7.42 4.66 -0.05
CA SER A 78 -6.22 3.87 -0.32
C SER A 78 -6.52 2.69 -1.23
N CYS A 79 -5.51 2.20 -1.95
CA CYS A 79 -5.66 1.00 -2.76
C CYS A 79 -5.27 -0.24 -1.95
N ILE A 80 -6.07 -1.29 -2.03
CA ILE A 80 -5.82 -2.61 -1.44
C ILE A 80 -5.62 -3.66 -2.53
N ARG A 81 -4.97 -4.77 -2.19
CA ARG A 81 -4.71 -5.88 -3.12
C ARG A 81 -4.81 -7.21 -2.41
N ASN A 82 -5.30 -8.22 -3.12
CA ASN A 82 -5.23 -9.60 -2.67
C ASN A 82 -3.79 -9.96 -2.22
N PRO A 83 -3.59 -10.54 -1.02
CA PRO A 83 -2.27 -10.91 -0.51
C PRO A 83 -1.42 -11.75 -1.47
N PHE A 84 -2.02 -12.77 -2.10
CA PHE A 84 -1.31 -13.64 -3.04
C PHE A 84 -0.73 -12.85 -4.21
N ASP A 85 -1.55 -11.94 -4.71
CA ASP A 85 -1.19 -11.13 -5.85
C ASP A 85 -0.15 -10.04 -5.50
N LEU A 86 -0.22 -9.53 -4.27
CA LEU A 86 0.73 -8.56 -3.73
C LEU A 86 2.13 -9.16 -3.60
N TYR A 87 2.27 -10.35 -3.00
CA TYR A 87 3.58 -10.99 -2.83
C TYR A 87 4.25 -11.25 -4.19
N VAL A 88 3.51 -11.78 -5.17
CA VAL A 88 4.04 -11.97 -6.54
C VAL A 88 4.49 -10.63 -7.13
N SER A 89 3.74 -9.56 -6.91
CA SER A 89 4.10 -8.23 -7.39
C SER A 89 5.35 -7.66 -6.74
N GLU A 90 5.53 -7.84 -5.44
CA GLU A 90 6.74 -7.38 -4.72
C GLU A 90 7.97 -8.20 -5.16
N TYR A 91 7.82 -9.52 -5.25
CA TYR A 91 8.88 -10.41 -5.71
C TYR A 91 9.35 -10.06 -7.12
N THR A 92 8.43 -10.01 -8.09
CA THR A 92 8.75 -9.74 -9.50
C THR A 92 9.29 -8.34 -9.75
N TYR A 93 8.90 -7.37 -8.92
CA TYR A 93 9.43 -6.01 -9.02
C TYR A 93 10.88 -5.89 -8.50
N ASN A 94 11.37 -6.85 -7.71
CA ASN A 94 12.76 -6.95 -7.26
C ASN A 94 13.30 -5.70 -6.51
N TRP A 95 12.43 -4.92 -5.85
CA TRP A 95 12.90 -3.77 -5.07
C TRP A 95 13.81 -4.18 -3.92
N TRP A 96 13.48 -5.29 -3.26
CA TRP A 96 14.26 -5.89 -2.19
C TRP A 96 15.68 -6.29 -2.63
N LYS A 97 15.87 -6.64 -3.92
CA LYS A 97 17.20 -6.88 -4.51
C LYS A 97 17.95 -5.59 -4.80
N LYS A 98 17.25 -4.60 -5.36
CA LYS A 98 17.85 -3.34 -5.82
C LYS A 98 18.21 -2.40 -4.67
N TYR A 99 17.40 -2.40 -3.60
CA TYR A 99 17.56 -1.53 -2.43
C TYR A 99 17.39 -2.33 -1.13
N PRO A 100 18.29 -3.29 -0.84
CA PRO A 100 18.14 -4.19 0.30
C PRO A 100 18.11 -3.47 1.64
N HIS A 101 18.82 -2.34 1.78
CA HIS A 101 18.81 -1.51 2.99
C HIS A 101 17.48 -0.79 3.27
N LEU A 102 16.61 -0.65 2.25
CA LEU A 102 15.26 -0.12 2.42
C LEU A 102 14.23 -1.23 2.70
N TRP A 103 14.57 -2.48 2.36
CA TRP A 103 13.68 -3.62 2.54
C TRP A 103 13.96 -4.37 3.84
N PHE A 104 15.22 -4.73 4.10
CA PHE A 104 15.67 -5.43 5.30
C PHE A 104 16.22 -4.44 6.33
N THR A 105 15.86 -4.61 7.61
CA THR A 105 16.42 -3.79 8.70
C THR A 105 17.93 -4.00 8.85
N ASP A 106 18.40 -5.22 8.64
CA ASP A 106 19.82 -5.58 8.73
C ASP A 106 20.18 -6.48 7.54
N PRO A 107 20.56 -5.88 6.39
CA PRO A 107 20.97 -6.64 5.22
C PRO A 107 22.18 -7.56 5.47
N THR A 108 23.08 -7.17 6.39
CA THR A 108 24.27 -7.97 6.72
C THR A 108 23.89 -9.25 7.46
N ALA A 109 22.92 -9.18 8.38
CA ALA A 109 22.37 -10.37 9.02
C ALA A 109 21.69 -11.30 8.00
N VAL A 110 20.94 -10.74 7.04
CA VAL A 110 20.34 -11.51 5.95
C VAL A 110 21.41 -12.20 5.10
N GLU A 111 22.48 -11.49 4.71
CA GLU A 111 23.56 -12.07 3.90
C GLU A 111 24.34 -13.16 4.65
N LYS A 112 24.49 -13.04 5.97
CA LYS A 112 25.11 -14.08 6.81
C LYS A 112 24.25 -15.34 6.91
N GLU A 113 22.94 -15.19 7.12
CA GLU A 113 22.00 -16.31 7.26
C GLU A 113 21.65 -16.93 5.90
N TYR A 114 21.61 -16.11 4.86
CA TYR A 114 21.27 -16.47 3.49
C TYR A 114 22.31 -15.90 2.50
N PRO A 115 23.47 -16.57 2.32
CA PRO A 115 24.53 -16.07 1.44
C PRO A 115 24.09 -15.84 -0.02
N ASP A 116 23.13 -16.61 -0.51
CA ASP A 116 22.59 -16.49 -1.87
C ASP A 116 21.27 -15.69 -1.94
N TRP A 117 21.08 -14.73 -1.02
CA TRP A 117 19.81 -14.01 -0.88
C TRP A 117 19.34 -13.32 -2.17
N ARG A 118 20.26 -12.92 -3.05
CA ARG A 118 19.92 -12.29 -4.34
C ARG A 118 19.22 -13.23 -5.31
N ASN A 119 19.27 -14.55 -5.08
CA ASN A 119 18.66 -15.57 -5.95
C ASN A 119 17.53 -16.35 -5.27
N PHE A 120 16.91 -15.78 -4.23
CA PHE A 120 15.76 -16.44 -3.59
C PHE A 120 14.70 -16.88 -4.59
N SER A 121 14.20 -18.10 -4.38
CA SER A 121 12.92 -18.53 -4.92
C SER A 121 11.80 -17.64 -4.37
N PHE A 122 10.62 -17.71 -4.99
CA PHE A 122 9.46 -16.96 -4.51
C PHE A 122 9.07 -17.33 -3.07
N GLU A 123 9.11 -18.61 -2.73
CA GLU A 123 8.86 -19.12 -1.39
C GLU A 123 9.87 -18.58 -0.36
N GLN A 124 11.17 -18.65 -0.69
CA GLN A 124 12.22 -18.11 0.17
C GLN A 124 12.06 -16.60 0.38
N PHE A 125 11.67 -15.86 -0.66
CA PHE A 125 11.40 -14.43 -0.54
C PHE A 125 10.27 -14.14 0.48
N ILE A 126 9.18 -14.90 0.47
CA ILE A 126 8.08 -14.74 1.44
C ILE A 126 8.58 -15.04 2.85
N GLN A 127 9.22 -16.19 3.06
CA GLN A 127 9.71 -16.64 4.36
C GLN A 127 10.70 -15.64 4.97
N VAL A 128 11.65 -15.13 4.17
CA VAL A 128 12.65 -14.16 4.63
C VAL A 128 12.01 -12.79 4.87
N SER A 129 11.05 -12.37 4.03
CA SER A 129 10.33 -11.10 4.24
C SER A 129 9.52 -11.11 5.54
N ASN A 130 8.88 -12.24 5.87
CA ASN A 130 8.16 -12.45 7.13
C ASN A 130 9.06 -12.47 8.38
N ARG A 131 10.39 -12.39 8.22
CA ARG A 131 11.35 -12.37 9.34
C ARG A 131 12.24 -11.14 9.36
N HIS A 132 12.65 -10.63 8.20
CA HIS A 132 13.71 -9.62 8.09
C HIS A 132 13.26 -8.29 7.50
N ALA A 133 12.05 -8.22 6.93
CA ALA A 133 11.57 -6.96 6.37
C ALA A 133 11.43 -5.88 7.45
N GLY A 134 11.63 -4.62 7.04
CA GLY A 134 11.69 -3.45 7.93
C GLY A 134 10.53 -3.35 8.91
N TRP A 135 9.29 -3.45 8.38
CA TRP A 135 8.06 -3.39 9.17
C TRP A 135 7.94 -4.50 10.20
N VAL A 136 8.35 -5.72 9.81
CA VAL A 136 8.29 -6.91 10.67
C VAL A 136 9.30 -6.75 11.80
N ARG A 137 10.59 -6.56 11.48
CA ARG A 137 11.64 -6.42 12.49
C ARG A 137 11.41 -5.25 13.44
N LYS A 138 10.87 -4.14 12.95
CA LYS A 138 10.47 -3.01 13.80
C LYS A 138 9.43 -3.42 14.83
N THR A 139 8.39 -4.17 14.43
CA THR A 139 7.37 -4.67 15.35
C THR A 139 7.93 -5.70 16.33
N LEU A 140 8.67 -6.70 15.85
CA LEU A 140 9.12 -7.83 16.68
C LEU A 140 10.12 -7.46 17.78
N ARG A 141 10.80 -6.31 17.66
CA ARG A 141 11.63 -5.76 18.74
C ARG A 141 10.82 -5.44 20.00
N THR A 142 9.55 -5.08 19.85
CA THR A 142 8.67 -4.68 20.96
C THR A 142 7.58 -5.71 21.22
N TYR A 143 7.11 -6.41 20.18
CA TYR A 143 6.03 -7.39 20.26
C TYR A 143 6.47 -8.71 19.60
N PRO A 144 7.31 -9.53 20.26
CA PRO A 144 7.79 -10.78 19.70
C PRO A 144 6.67 -11.75 19.29
N GLN A 145 5.53 -11.71 20.00
CA GLN A 145 4.34 -12.53 19.71
C GLN A 145 3.69 -12.23 18.36
N ALA A 146 3.98 -11.07 17.76
CA ALA A 146 3.50 -10.73 16.43
C ALA A 146 4.25 -11.49 15.30
N GLY A 147 5.21 -12.37 15.62
CA GLY A 147 6.02 -13.11 14.64
C GLY A 147 5.25 -14.09 13.75
N GLU A 148 4.03 -14.44 14.16
CA GLU A 148 3.12 -15.28 13.36
C GLU A 148 2.41 -14.48 12.27
N LEU A 149 2.40 -13.15 12.33
CA LEU A 149 1.79 -12.33 11.30
C LEU A 149 2.64 -12.32 10.01
N GLY A 150 1.95 -12.22 8.88
CA GLY A 150 2.57 -12.00 7.59
C GLY A 150 3.09 -10.57 7.47
N TRP A 151 4.11 -10.41 6.62
CA TRP A 151 4.67 -9.11 6.29
C TRP A 151 3.59 -8.13 5.82
N TYR A 152 2.61 -8.60 5.05
CA TYR A 152 1.53 -7.74 4.57
C TYR A 152 0.63 -7.27 5.72
N SER A 153 0.27 -8.15 6.66
CA SER A 153 -0.49 -7.79 7.86
C SER A 153 0.25 -6.77 8.73
N HIS A 154 1.55 -6.94 8.97
CA HIS A 154 2.37 -5.93 9.63
C HIS A 154 2.27 -4.58 8.93
N LYS A 155 2.51 -4.57 7.61
CA LYS A 155 2.50 -3.36 6.80
C LYS A 155 1.14 -2.68 6.83
N PHE A 156 0.05 -3.43 6.72
CA PHE A 156 -1.31 -2.91 6.80
C PHE A 156 -1.57 -2.20 8.14
N ILE A 157 -1.22 -2.84 9.25
CA ILE A 157 -1.41 -2.26 10.59
C ILE A 157 -0.64 -0.93 10.73
N HIS A 158 0.63 -0.89 10.31
CA HIS A 158 1.43 0.34 10.33
C HIS A 158 0.85 1.47 9.48
N TYR A 159 0.24 1.14 8.34
CA TYR A 159 -0.34 2.15 7.45
C TYR A 159 -1.64 2.74 7.99
N TYR A 160 -2.50 1.91 8.59
CA TYR A 160 -3.90 2.26 8.77
C TYR A 160 -4.38 2.27 10.22
N CYS A 161 -3.58 1.92 11.22
CA CYS A 161 -3.99 1.94 12.63
C CYS A 161 -3.36 3.11 13.40
N ARG A 162 -4.13 3.72 14.32
CA ARG A 162 -3.68 4.85 15.17
C ARG A 162 -2.80 4.44 16.34
N ASP A 163 -3.15 3.32 16.98
CA ASP A 163 -2.55 2.84 18.23
C ASP A 163 -1.94 1.46 18.00
N LEU A 164 -0.71 1.47 17.49
CA LEU A 164 0.02 0.24 17.16
C LEU A 164 0.27 -0.63 18.38
N HIS A 165 0.43 -0.04 19.57
CA HIS A 165 0.64 -0.79 20.80
C HIS A 165 -0.59 -1.64 21.12
N ARG A 166 -1.76 -1.00 21.16
CA ARG A 166 -3.03 -1.69 21.44
C ARG A 166 -3.33 -2.80 20.43
N VAL A 167 -2.94 -2.62 19.17
CA VAL A 167 -3.12 -3.63 18.11
C VAL A 167 -2.14 -4.79 18.28
N PHE A 168 -0.84 -4.53 18.38
CA PHE A 168 0.18 -5.59 18.40
C PHE A 168 0.26 -6.35 19.73
N GLU A 169 -0.23 -5.77 20.84
CA GLU A 169 -0.33 -6.46 22.13
C GLU A 169 -1.16 -7.76 22.02
N VAL A 170 -2.17 -7.80 21.14
CA VAL A 170 -3.08 -8.93 20.96
C VAL A 170 -2.80 -9.75 19.69
N ALA A 171 -1.60 -9.60 19.08
CA ALA A 171 -1.30 -10.16 17.76
C ALA A 171 -1.40 -11.70 17.65
N GLU A 172 -1.28 -12.41 18.77
CA GLU A 172 -1.38 -13.88 18.86
C GLU A 172 -2.82 -14.41 18.79
N ASP A 173 -3.82 -13.56 19.05
CA ASP A 173 -5.24 -13.92 19.04
C ASP A 173 -5.92 -13.29 17.81
N SER A 174 -6.21 -14.11 16.80
CA SER A 174 -6.75 -13.64 15.51
C SER A 174 -8.07 -12.88 15.66
N GLU A 175 -8.98 -13.32 16.54
CA GLU A 175 -10.28 -12.67 16.74
C GLU A 175 -10.11 -11.30 17.41
N LYS A 176 -9.31 -11.26 18.49
CA LYS A 176 -9.01 -10.00 19.17
C LYS A 176 -8.24 -9.04 18.27
N LEU A 177 -7.31 -9.53 17.46
CA LEU A 177 -6.54 -8.72 16.53
C LEU A 177 -7.44 -8.05 15.51
N VAL A 178 -8.33 -8.80 14.84
CA VAL A 178 -9.27 -8.24 13.87
C VAL A 178 -10.15 -7.18 14.52
N LYS A 179 -10.73 -7.49 15.68
CA LYS A 179 -11.52 -6.53 16.45
C LYS A 179 -10.72 -5.25 16.74
N ARG A 180 -9.47 -5.39 17.17
CA ARG A 180 -8.62 -4.26 17.53
C ARG A 180 -8.19 -3.41 16.35
N VAL A 181 -7.90 -4.05 15.22
CA VAL A 181 -7.64 -3.35 13.97
C VAL A 181 -8.88 -2.55 13.59
N THR A 182 -10.07 -3.16 13.55
CA THR A 182 -11.32 -2.44 13.23
C THR A 182 -11.60 -1.26 14.18
N GLU A 183 -11.33 -1.41 15.48
CA GLU A 183 -11.52 -0.33 16.47
C GLU A 183 -10.53 0.84 16.31
N THR A 184 -9.31 0.58 15.84
CA THR A 184 -8.20 1.56 15.83
C THR A 184 -7.84 2.06 14.44
N MET A 185 -8.41 1.43 13.40
CA MET A 185 -8.17 1.80 12.00
C MET A 185 -8.72 3.19 11.72
N TYR A 186 -8.02 3.96 10.89
CA TYR A 186 -8.59 5.15 10.29
C TYR A 186 -9.80 4.76 9.40
N PRO A 187 -10.81 5.63 9.24
CA PRO A 187 -11.94 5.36 8.35
C PRO A 187 -11.49 5.49 6.89
N VAL A 188 -10.82 4.46 6.38
CA VAL A 188 -10.27 4.42 5.02
C VAL A 188 -11.29 3.80 4.07
N HIS A 189 -11.56 4.51 2.98
CA HIS A 189 -12.23 3.96 1.82
C HIS A 189 -11.21 3.19 0.97
N PHE A 190 -11.34 1.87 0.92
CA PHE A 190 -10.46 1.02 0.13
C PHE A 190 -11.01 0.82 -1.28
N ILE A 191 -10.15 1.01 -2.28
CA ILE A 191 -10.40 0.61 -3.67
C ILE A 191 -9.48 -0.54 -4.06
N HIS A 192 -9.96 -1.45 -4.89
CA HIS A 192 -9.34 -2.73 -5.18
C HIS A 192 -8.47 -2.67 -6.43
N THR A 193 -7.28 -3.27 -6.37
CA THR A 193 -6.31 -3.25 -7.47
C THR A 193 -6.89 -3.83 -8.77
N GLU A 194 -7.71 -4.88 -8.67
CA GLU A 194 -8.35 -5.59 -9.78
C GLU A 194 -9.44 -4.77 -10.49
N ARG A 195 -10.05 -3.81 -9.77
CA ARG A 195 -11.12 -2.92 -10.27
C ARG A 195 -10.72 -1.45 -10.20
N LEU A 196 -9.41 -1.18 -10.12
CA LEU A 196 -8.88 0.12 -9.72
C LEU A 196 -9.38 1.29 -10.57
N ASN A 197 -9.44 1.11 -11.89
CA ASN A 197 -9.96 2.13 -12.79
C ASN A 197 -11.42 2.47 -12.47
N GLN A 198 -12.26 1.45 -12.35
CA GLN A 198 -13.69 1.61 -12.14
C GLN A 198 -14.00 2.18 -10.76
N GLU A 199 -13.37 1.64 -9.71
CA GLU A 199 -13.62 2.11 -8.34
C GLU A 199 -13.05 3.51 -8.07
N LEU A 200 -11.93 3.88 -8.72
CA LEU A 200 -11.44 5.26 -8.65
C LEU A 200 -12.39 6.24 -9.35
N TYR A 201 -12.92 5.86 -10.51
CA TYR A 201 -13.93 6.64 -11.24
C TYR A 201 -15.19 6.86 -10.37
N GLU A 202 -15.76 5.78 -9.84
CA GLU A 202 -16.94 5.81 -8.97
C GLU A 202 -16.70 6.64 -7.70
N PHE A 203 -15.53 6.50 -7.08
CA PHE A 203 -15.16 7.28 -5.92
C PHE A 203 -15.15 8.79 -6.23
N LEU A 204 -14.51 9.21 -7.33
CA LEU A 204 -14.46 10.62 -7.70
C LEU A 204 -15.85 11.18 -8.04
N LEU A 205 -16.70 10.42 -8.73
CA LEU A 205 -18.09 10.83 -8.95
C LEU A 205 -18.85 11.00 -7.62
N SER A 206 -18.65 10.09 -6.66
CA SER A 206 -19.28 10.18 -5.32
C SER A 206 -18.87 11.43 -4.54
N LYS A 207 -17.76 12.05 -4.92
CA LYS A 207 -17.23 13.30 -4.37
C LYS A 207 -17.68 14.56 -5.13
N GLY A 208 -18.47 14.40 -6.19
CA GLY A 208 -19.02 15.50 -6.97
C GLY A 208 -18.10 16.01 -8.07
N TYR A 209 -17.05 15.26 -8.46
CA TYR A 209 -16.23 15.61 -9.61
C TYR A 209 -17.07 15.46 -10.89
N PRO A 210 -17.08 16.46 -11.81
CA PRO A 210 -17.83 16.38 -13.06
C PRO A 210 -17.45 15.18 -13.91
N GLU A 211 -18.43 14.50 -14.49
CA GLU A 211 -18.22 13.30 -15.32
C GLU A 211 -17.20 13.55 -16.44
N GLN A 212 -17.28 14.69 -17.13
CA GLN A 212 -16.36 15.04 -18.22
C GLN A 212 -14.90 15.16 -17.75
N GLN A 213 -14.66 15.38 -16.47
CA GLN A 213 -13.31 15.44 -15.89
C GLN A 213 -12.74 14.05 -15.60
N VAL A 214 -13.58 13.03 -15.42
CA VAL A 214 -13.17 11.70 -14.93
C VAL A 214 -13.54 10.55 -15.88
N GLU A 215 -14.33 10.79 -16.93
CA GLU A 215 -14.81 9.79 -17.90
C GLU A 215 -13.70 9.00 -18.61
N PHE A 216 -12.47 9.54 -18.64
CA PHE A 216 -11.33 8.86 -19.25
C PHE A 216 -10.77 7.71 -18.39
N ILE A 217 -11.06 7.68 -17.09
CA ILE A 217 -10.41 6.78 -16.12
C ILE A 217 -10.72 5.30 -16.43
N PRO A 218 -11.96 4.88 -16.70
CA PRO A 218 -12.27 3.49 -17.02
C PRO A 218 -11.44 2.93 -18.19
N ALA A 219 -11.18 3.74 -19.22
CA ALA A 219 -10.41 3.36 -20.41
C ALA A 219 -8.88 3.53 -20.26
N LYS A 220 -8.41 4.11 -19.15
CA LYS A 220 -6.99 4.43 -18.97
C LYS A 220 -6.14 3.17 -18.88
N ALA A 221 -5.09 3.09 -19.71
CA ALA A 221 -4.15 1.98 -19.68
C ALA A 221 -3.44 1.84 -18.32
N LYS A 222 -3.19 0.59 -17.92
CA LYS A 222 -2.39 0.28 -16.72
C LYS A 222 -0.96 0.83 -16.88
N ILE A 223 -0.37 1.30 -15.78
CA ILE A 223 0.97 1.91 -15.77
C ILE A 223 1.87 1.14 -14.80
N ASN A 224 3.17 1.04 -15.11
CA ASN A 224 4.19 0.38 -14.28
C ASN A 224 3.85 -1.07 -13.92
N THR A 225 3.35 -1.83 -14.89
CA THR A 225 3.07 -3.24 -14.73
C THR A 225 4.40 -4.03 -14.78
N SER A 226 4.86 -4.54 -13.64
CA SER A 226 6.13 -5.30 -13.54
C SER A 226 6.04 -6.71 -14.12
N ARG A 227 4.85 -7.14 -14.53
CA ARG A 227 4.58 -8.50 -15.00
C ARG A 227 3.69 -8.49 -16.23
N LYS A 228 3.97 -9.44 -17.13
CA LYS A 228 3.15 -9.72 -18.32
C LYS A 228 2.01 -10.69 -17.99
N ASP A 229 2.20 -11.52 -16.98
CA ASP A 229 1.22 -12.52 -16.53
C ASP A 229 0.69 -12.15 -15.14
N TYR A 230 -0.63 -12.17 -15.00
CA TYR A 230 -1.38 -11.82 -13.80
C TYR A 230 -1.93 -13.03 -13.07
N ASP A 231 -1.74 -14.25 -13.60
CA ASP A 231 -2.07 -15.46 -12.88
C ASP A 231 -1.04 -15.68 -11.76
N TYR A 232 -1.38 -15.21 -10.56
CA TYR A 232 -0.55 -15.39 -9.38
C TYR A 232 -0.58 -16.85 -8.88
N ARG A 233 -1.60 -17.65 -9.24
CA ARG A 233 -1.80 -18.98 -8.65
C ARG A 233 -0.66 -19.93 -8.98
N LYS A 234 -0.08 -19.82 -10.18
CA LYS A 234 1.09 -20.60 -10.62
C LYS A 234 2.34 -20.44 -9.75
N TRP A 235 2.39 -19.40 -8.91
CA TRP A 235 3.52 -19.15 -8.00
C TRP A 235 3.38 -19.90 -6.68
N TYR A 236 2.22 -20.47 -6.38
CA TYR A 236 1.90 -21.05 -5.09
C TYR A 236 1.78 -22.57 -5.16
N SER A 237 2.54 -23.24 -4.31
CA SER A 237 2.21 -24.60 -3.88
C SER A 237 1.07 -24.57 -2.85
N ASP A 238 0.41 -25.70 -2.62
CA ASP A 238 -0.61 -25.79 -1.56
C ASP A 238 -0.06 -25.54 -0.15
N GLY A 239 1.23 -25.82 0.08
CA GLY A 239 1.91 -25.51 1.34
C GLY A 239 2.06 -24.00 1.52
N LEU A 240 2.64 -23.34 0.51
CA LEU A 240 2.88 -21.89 0.55
C LEU A 240 1.57 -21.09 0.57
N ARG A 241 0.54 -21.55 -0.15
CA ARG A 241 -0.80 -20.96 -0.09
C ARG A 241 -1.33 -20.95 1.34
N ARG A 242 -1.34 -22.11 2.01
CA ARG A 242 -1.81 -22.24 3.40
C ARG A 242 -1.01 -21.39 4.37
N GLU A 243 0.31 -21.29 4.16
CA GLU A 243 1.15 -20.41 4.98
C GLU A 243 0.71 -18.94 4.84
N VAL A 244 0.47 -18.46 3.61
CA VAL A 244 -0.02 -17.08 3.39
C VAL A 244 -1.43 -16.88 3.95
N GLU A 245 -2.34 -17.84 3.76
CA GLU A 245 -3.69 -17.80 4.34
C GLU A 245 -3.64 -17.66 5.86
N GLN A 246 -2.74 -18.39 6.53
CA GLN A 246 -2.57 -18.34 7.97
C GLN A 246 -1.92 -17.03 8.43
N ARG A 247 -0.79 -16.67 7.85
CA ARG A 247 0.00 -15.50 8.27
C ARG A 247 -0.72 -14.18 7.99
N ASP A 248 -1.42 -14.09 6.86
CA ASP A 248 -2.18 -12.90 6.47
C ASP A 248 -3.70 -13.05 6.67
N ALA A 249 -4.12 -13.93 7.59
CA ALA A 249 -5.51 -14.14 7.96
C ALA A 249 -6.24 -12.83 8.34
N LEU A 250 -5.52 -11.85 8.91
CA LEU A 250 -6.06 -10.52 9.18
C LEU A 250 -6.64 -9.89 7.92
N ILE A 251 -5.89 -9.88 6.82
CA ILE A 251 -6.30 -9.25 5.57
C ILE A 251 -7.51 -9.99 4.99
N PHE A 252 -7.47 -11.32 4.96
CA PHE A 252 -8.59 -12.12 4.45
C PHE A 252 -9.88 -11.96 5.26
N ARG A 253 -9.78 -11.66 6.55
CA ARG A 253 -10.96 -11.38 7.40
C ARG A 253 -11.52 -9.97 7.23
N LEU A 254 -10.66 -8.99 6.94
CA LEU A 254 -11.07 -7.62 6.63
C LEU A 254 -11.64 -7.50 5.21
N PHE A 255 -11.16 -8.32 4.28
CA PHE A 255 -11.50 -8.33 2.86
C PHE A 255 -11.83 -9.77 2.41
N PRO A 256 -13.02 -10.31 2.78
CA PRO A 256 -13.40 -11.70 2.55
C PRO A 256 -13.54 -12.09 1.07
N GLU A 257 -13.62 -11.11 0.18
CA GLU A 257 -13.57 -11.26 -1.27
C GLU A 257 -12.19 -11.71 -1.78
N PHE A 258 -11.12 -11.53 -1.00
CA PHE A 258 -9.82 -12.08 -1.34
C PHE A 258 -9.80 -13.57 -1.03
N GLN A 259 -10.16 -14.38 -2.01
CA GLN A 259 -10.01 -15.83 -1.97
C GLN A 259 -8.96 -16.25 -3.00
N PHE A 260 -8.35 -17.42 -2.77
CA PHE A 260 -7.37 -17.98 -3.71
C PHE A 260 -8.05 -18.40 -5.02
#